data_AF-A0A917LUZ1-F1
#
_entry.id   AF-A0A917LUZ1-F1
#
_cell.length_a   1.000
_cell.length_b   1.000
_cell.length_c   1.000
_cell.angle_alpha   90.00
_cell.angle_beta   90.00
_cell.angle_gamma   90.00
#
_symmetry.space_group_name_H-M   'P 1'
#
loop_
_entity.id
_entity.type
_entity.pdbx_description
1 polymer ?
#
loop_
_entity_poly.entity_id
_entity_poly.type
_entity_poly.pdbx_seq_one_letter_code
_entity_poly.pdbx_strand_id
1 'polypeptide(L)'
;MLKLGLKSRAVKLVLIALGFSIAGAVVAQTRDEVIAERIAPVGQVCLLGEECAQGQAAASSGGAAAGGEFDVTATFDQNCAMCHNTGMAGAPRRDDTAHWEARLADAGFDTMVTNAINGVNAMPPRGMCTTCSDENIAELVRYLSGTEE
;
A
#
# COMPACT_ATOMS: atom_id res chain seq x y z
N MET A 1 42.04 -52.60 -8.83
CA MET A 1 40.68 -52.12 -9.19
C MET A 1 40.10 -51.09 -8.20
N LEU A 2 40.49 -51.06 -6.92
CA LEU A 2 39.98 -50.11 -5.92
C LEU A 2 40.33 -48.62 -6.15
N LYS A 3 41.47 -48.33 -6.79
CA LYS A 3 41.95 -46.95 -7.04
C LYS A 3 41.17 -46.19 -8.13
N LEU A 4 40.41 -46.87 -8.98
CA LEU A 4 39.64 -46.25 -10.07
C LEU A 4 38.27 -45.76 -9.60
N GLY A 5 37.63 -46.49 -8.67
CA GLY A 5 36.34 -46.11 -8.08
C GLY A 5 36.42 -44.88 -7.17
N LEU A 6 37.52 -44.69 -6.44
CA LEU A 6 37.69 -43.52 -5.57
C LEU A 6 37.89 -42.22 -6.36
N LYS A 7 38.61 -42.29 -7.50
CA LYS A 7 38.79 -41.15 -8.42
C LYS A 7 37.48 -40.74 -9.08
N SER A 8 36.65 -41.71 -9.49
CA SER A 8 35.34 -41.43 -10.10
C SER A 8 34.33 -40.83 -9.10
N ARG A 9 34.36 -41.27 -7.84
CA ARG A 9 33.55 -40.68 -6.76
C ARG A 9 34.02 -39.27 -6.38
N ALA A 10 35.33 -39.04 -6.32
CA ALA A 10 35.89 -37.71 -6.07
C ALA A 10 35.55 -36.72 -7.21
N VAL A 11 35.62 -37.15 -8.47
CA VAL A 11 35.23 -36.31 -9.63
C VAL A 11 33.74 -35.98 -9.60
N LYS A 12 32.86 -36.95 -9.30
CA LYS A 12 31.41 -36.68 -9.16
C LYS A 12 31.11 -35.74 -7.99
N LEU A 13 31.78 -35.88 -6.86
CA LEU A 13 31.61 -34.99 -5.71
C LEU A 13 32.11 -33.57 -6.00
N VAL A 14 33.24 -33.43 -6.71
CA VAL A 14 33.75 -32.13 -7.15
C VAL A 14 32.81 -31.47 -8.18
N LEU A 15 32.27 -32.24 -9.13
CA LEU A 15 31.31 -31.72 -10.11
C LEU A 15 29.98 -31.28 -9.48
N ILE A 16 29.48 -32.02 -8.47
CA ILE A 16 28.27 -31.63 -7.72
C ILE A 16 28.54 -30.38 -6.87
N ALA A 17 29.69 -30.29 -6.20
CA ALA A 17 30.07 -29.11 -5.42
C ALA A 17 30.27 -27.87 -6.31
N LEU A 18 30.85 -28.02 -7.50
CA LEU A 18 31.02 -26.91 -8.45
C LEU A 18 29.68 -26.44 -9.03
N GLY A 19 28.73 -27.36 -9.28
CA GLY A 19 27.38 -27.02 -9.74
C GLY A 19 26.55 -26.26 -8.70
N PHE A 20 26.74 -26.54 -7.41
CA PHE A 20 26.03 -25.85 -6.33
C PHE A 20 26.51 -24.42 -6.11
N SER A 21 27.81 -24.14 -6.33
CA SER A 21 28.37 -22.80 -6.20
C SER A 21 27.88 -21.81 -7.28
N ILE A 22 27.42 -22.29 -8.43
CA ILE A 22 26.94 -21.42 -9.53
C ILE A 22 25.49 -20.98 -9.29
N ALA A 23 24.69 -21.76 -8.54
CA ALA A 23 23.30 -21.41 -8.26
C ALA A 23 23.15 -20.28 -7.23
N GLY A 24 24.03 -20.19 -6.23
CA GLY A 24 23.94 -19.19 -5.15
C GLY A 24 24.16 -17.75 -5.61
N ALA A 25 25.01 -17.53 -6.63
CA ALA A 25 25.31 -16.19 -7.14
C ALA A 25 24.14 -15.56 -7.93
N VAL A 26 23.27 -16.39 -8.53
CA VAL A 26 22.16 -15.92 -9.39
C VAL A 26 20.98 -15.38 -8.56
N VAL A 27 20.78 -15.88 -7.33
CA VAL A 27 19.64 -15.49 -6.48
C VAL A 27 19.87 -14.18 -5.71
N ALA A 28 21.13 -13.74 -5.59
CA ALA A 28 21.46 -12.47 -4.92
C ALA A 28 21.15 -11.24 -5.81
N GLN A 29 21.38 -11.34 -7.13
CA GLN A 29 21.34 -10.19 -8.03
C GLN A 29 19.93 -9.66 -8.30
N THR A 30 18.89 -10.49 -8.22
CA THR A 30 17.52 -10.07 -8.54
C THR A 30 16.79 -9.41 -7.38
N ARG A 31 17.24 -9.63 -6.13
CA ARG A 31 16.57 -9.10 -4.94
C ARG A 31 16.93 -7.63 -4.69
N ASP A 32 18.19 -7.27 -4.90
CA ASP A 32 18.65 -5.91 -4.64
C ASP A 32 18.06 -4.92 -5.66
N GLU A 33 17.91 -5.32 -6.93
CA GLU A 33 17.29 -4.49 -7.97
C GLU A 33 15.78 -4.25 -7.70
N VAL A 34 15.04 -5.31 -7.36
CA VAL A 34 13.59 -5.22 -7.06
C VAL A 34 13.34 -4.43 -5.77
N ILE A 35 14.21 -4.59 -4.76
CA ILE A 35 14.14 -3.79 -3.53
C ILE A 35 14.46 -2.33 -3.85
N ALA A 36 15.52 -2.07 -4.63
CA ALA A 36 15.91 -0.71 -5.04
C ALA A 36 14.78 0.02 -5.76
N GLU A 37 14.04 -0.67 -6.64
CA GLU A 37 12.90 -0.07 -7.34
C GLU A 37 11.74 0.29 -6.39
N ARG A 38 11.49 -0.53 -5.37
CA ARG A 38 10.40 -0.27 -4.39
C ARG A 38 10.78 0.75 -3.31
N ILE A 39 12.07 0.95 -3.03
CA ILE A 39 12.57 1.96 -2.09
C ILE A 39 13.04 3.24 -2.77
N ALA A 40 12.89 3.32 -4.10
CA ALA A 40 13.24 4.53 -4.84
C ALA A 40 12.47 5.73 -4.25
N PRO A 41 13.13 6.87 -4.03
CA PRO A 41 12.50 8.02 -3.42
C PRO A 41 11.43 8.59 -4.37
N VAL A 42 10.24 8.83 -3.85
CA VAL A 42 9.11 9.42 -4.61
C VAL A 42 9.30 10.92 -4.93
N GLY A 43 10.41 11.51 -4.45
CA GLY A 43 10.79 12.90 -4.64
C GLY A 43 12.16 13.18 -3.99
N GLN A 44 12.75 14.33 -4.29
CA GLN A 44 14.07 14.71 -3.77
C GLN A 44 13.95 15.79 -2.68
N VAL A 45 14.85 15.74 -1.68
CA VAL A 45 14.97 16.79 -0.66
C VAL A 45 16.00 17.81 -1.15
N CYS A 46 15.54 19.00 -1.52
CA CYS A 46 16.42 20.10 -1.90
C CYS A 46 16.84 20.88 -0.66
N LEU A 47 18.14 21.05 -0.45
CA LEU A 47 18.68 21.92 0.59
C LEU A 47 18.85 23.34 0.05
N LEU A 48 18.82 24.30 0.97
CA LEU A 48 18.95 25.73 0.65
C LEU A 48 20.30 25.99 -0.03
N GLY A 49 20.26 26.40 -1.31
CA GLY A 49 21.44 26.73 -2.12
C GLY A 49 21.73 25.77 -3.28
N GLU A 50 21.01 24.66 -3.39
CA GLU A 50 21.10 23.76 -4.55
C GLU A 50 20.25 24.26 -5.74
N GLU A 51 20.62 23.89 -6.96
CA GLU A 51 19.95 24.35 -8.20
C GLU A 51 18.46 23.99 -8.21
N CYS A 52 18.12 22.83 -7.65
CA CYS A 52 16.73 22.41 -7.52
C CYS A 52 15.90 23.25 -6.54
N ALA A 53 16.54 24.05 -5.66
CA ALA A 53 15.87 25.00 -4.78
C ALA A 53 15.59 26.35 -5.47
N GLN A 54 16.23 26.64 -6.61
CA GLN A 54 16.11 27.94 -7.31
C GLN A 54 14.78 28.12 -8.04
N GLY A 55 13.94 27.08 -8.11
CA GLY A 55 12.56 27.16 -8.61
C GLY A 55 11.49 27.48 -7.57
N GLN A 56 11.82 27.54 -6.27
CA GLN A 56 10.84 27.71 -5.18
C GLN A 56 10.98 29.07 -4.48
N ALA A 57 10.88 30.15 -5.25
CA ALA A 57 10.78 31.50 -4.69
C ALA A 57 9.50 32.20 -5.18
N ALA A 58 8.35 31.55 -4.98
CA ALA A 58 7.04 32.17 -4.74
C ALA A 58 5.94 31.10 -4.62
N ALA A 59 5.66 30.64 -3.40
CA ALA A 59 4.31 30.30 -2.91
C ALA A 59 4.40 29.66 -1.52
N SER A 60 4.26 30.47 -0.48
CA SER A 60 3.52 30.00 0.69
C SER A 60 2.05 29.97 0.30
N SER A 61 1.53 28.78 0.05
CA SER A 61 0.11 28.47 0.18
C SER A 61 0.04 27.14 0.90
N GLY A 62 -0.67 27.12 2.03
CA GLY A 62 -0.97 25.90 2.76
C GLY A 62 -1.51 24.83 1.82
N GLY A 63 -1.28 23.57 2.21
CA GLY A 63 -1.62 22.38 1.44
C GLY A 63 -2.97 22.50 0.75
N ALA A 64 -2.91 22.86 -0.52
CA ALA A 64 -3.92 22.54 -1.50
C ALA A 64 -3.28 21.44 -2.35
N ALA A 65 -4.03 20.35 -2.45
CA ALA A 65 -3.69 19.17 -3.22
C ALA A 65 -3.07 19.53 -4.57
N ALA A 66 -2.02 18.80 -4.93
CA ALA A 66 -1.68 18.63 -6.33
C ALA A 66 -2.96 18.23 -7.07
N GLY A 67 -3.30 18.94 -8.14
CA GLY A 67 -4.50 18.72 -8.96
C GLY A 67 -4.46 17.40 -9.73
N GLY A 68 -4.42 16.29 -9.00
CA GLY A 68 -4.84 14.97 -9.45
C GLY A 68 -6.16 14.65 -8.77
N GLU A 69 -7.08 14.07 -9.54
CA GLU A 69 -8.33 13.49 -9.04
C GLU A 69 -8.06 12.63 -7.80
N PHE A 70 -8.96 12.68 -6.82
CA PHE A 70 -8.82 11.85 -5.62
C PHE A 70 -8.89 10.37 -6.01
N ASP A 71 -7.81 9.62 -5.76
CA ASP A 71 -7.81 8.18 -6.01
C ASP A 71 -8.46 7.45 -4.82
N VAL A 72 -9.77 7.25 -4.94
CA VAL A 72 -10.58 6.57 -3.91
C VAL A 72 -10.12 5.14 -3.67
N THR A 73 -9.66 4.42 -4.71
CA THR A 73 -9.25 3.02 -4.60
C THR A 73 -7.92 2.91 -3.86
N ALA A 74 -6.93 3.70 -4.28
CA ALA A 74 -5.64 3.72 -3.59
C ALA A 74 -5.77 4.23 -2.14
N THR A 75 -6.60 5.23 -1.91
CA THR A 75 -6.82 5.75 -0.54
C THR A 75 -7.54 4.73 0.34
N PHE A 76 -8.52 4.00 -0.21
CA PHE A 76 -9.17 2.90 0.48
C PHE A 76 -8.17 1.80 0.87
N ASP A 77 -7.32 1.38 -0.07
CA ASP A 77 -6.32 0.33 0.16
C ASP A 77 -5.31 0.73 1.24
N GLN A 78 -4.91 2.01 1.27
CA GLN A 78 -3.96 2.53 2.24
C GLN A 78 -4.54 2.68 3.65
N ASN A 79 -5.81 3.08 3.78
CA ASN A 79 -6.36 3.55 5.06
C ASN A 79 -7.49 2.67 5.61
N CYS A 80 -8.37 2.16 4.73
CA CYS A 80 -9.65 1.57 5.13
C CYS A 80 -9.65 0.02 5.03
N ALA A 81 -8.93 -0.50 4.04
CA ALA A 81 -8.96 -1.91 3.63
C ALA A 81 -8.60 -2.89 4.76
N MET A 82 -7.69 -2.49 5.66
CA MET A 82 -7.26 -3.32 6.80
C MET A 82 -8.46 -3.83 7.61
N CYS A 83 -9.43 -2.96 7.88
CA CYS A 83 -10.61 -3.30 8.66
C CYS A 83 -11.78 -3.73 7.76
N HIS A 84 -12.03 -2.99 6.69
CA HIS A 84 -13.24 -3.15 5.89
C HIS A 84 -13.18 -4.28 4.84
N ASN A 85 -12.04 -4.91 4.58
CA ASN A 85 -12.01 -6.14 3.75
C ASN A 85 -12.38 -7.39 4.57
N THR A 86 -11.92 -7.43 5.82
CA THR A 86 -12.02 -8.63 6.66
C THR A 86 -13.13 -8.55 7.71
N GLY A 87 -13.61 -7.33 8.00
CA GLY A 87 -14.55 -7.08 9.09
C GLY A 87 -13.88 -7.04 10.46
N MET A 88 -12.58 -6.71 10.49
CA MET A 88 -11.81 -6.62 11.72
C MET A 88 -12.48 -5.67 12.72
N ALA A 89 -12.49 -6.06 14.01
CA ALA A 89 -13.14 -5.33 15.09
C ALA A 89 -14.64 -5.01 14.85
N GLY A 90 -15.32 -5.80 14.00
CA GLY A 90 -16.73 -5.59 13.66
C GLY A 90 -16.96 -4.53 12.60
N ALA A 91 -15.93 -4.15 11.84
CA ALA A 91 -16.08 -3.25 10.70
C ALA A 91 -17.04 -3.86 9.64
N PRO A 92 -17.93 -3.06 9.02
CA PRO A 92 -18.76 -3.55 7.92
C PRO A 92 -17.87 -3.92 6.72
N ARG A 93 -18.01 -5.14 6.23
CA ARG A 93 -17.20 -5.65 5.11
C ARG A 93 -17.67 -5.05 3.79
N ARG A 94 -16.75 -4.62 2.94
CA ARG A 94 -17.05 -4.02 1.62
C ARG A 94 -17.90 -4.94 0.74
N ASP A 95 -17.62 -6.24 0.75
CA ASP A 95 -18.30 -7.24 -0.09
C ASP A 95 -19.67 -7.69 0.47
N ASP A 96 -20.08 -7.18 1.64
CA ASP A 96 -21.38 -7.48 2.24
C ASP A 96 -22.41 -6.40 1.88
N THR A 97 -22.88 -6.45 0.63
CA THR A 97 -23.82 -5.47 0.08
C THR A 97 -25.13 -5.40 0.86
N ALA A 98 -25.67 -6.55 1.29
CA ALA A 98 -26.91 -6.59 2.07
C ALA A 98 -26.77 -5.86 3.41
N HIS A 99 -25.62 -6.01 4.08
CA HIS A 99 -25.34 -5.29 5.33
C HIS A 99 -25.20 -3.78 5.07
N TRP A 100 -24.57 -3.36 3.97
CA TRP A 100 -24.50 -1.94 3.61
C TRP A 100 -25.87 -1.34 3.29
N GLU A 101 -26.71 -2.04 2.52
CA GLU A 101 -28.08 -1.61 2.22
C GLU A 101 -28.90 -1.38 3.48
N ALA A 102 -28.85 -2.32 4.44
CA ALA A 102 -29.55 -2.18 5.72
C ALA A 102 -29.05 -0.96 6.51
N ARG A 103 -27.72 -0.79 6.61
CA ARG A 103 -27.13 0.35 7.33
C ARG A 103 -27.51 1.68 6.67
N LEU A 104 -27.55 1.74 5.34
CA LEU A 104 -27.93 2.92 4.59
C LEU A 104 -29.41 3.26 4.79
N ALA A 105 -30.28 2.25 4.81
CA ALA A 105 -31.70 2.43 5.10
C ALA A 105 -31.93 2.94 6.55
N ASP A 106 -31.17 2.44 7.51
CA ASP A 106 -31.35 2.77 8.92
C ASP A 106 -30.76 4.13 9.31
N ALA A 107 -29.52 4.41 8.90
CA ALA A 107 -28.78 5.60 9.34
C ALA A 107 -28.80 6.75 8.33
N GLY A 108 -28.92 6.43 7.03
CA GLY A 108 -28.71 7.37 5.93
C GLY A 108 -27.24 7.67 5.64
N PHE A 109 -26.98 8.10 4.41
CA PHE A 109 -25.61 8.34 3.91
C PHE A 109 -24.86 9.43 4.70
N ASP A 110 -25.48 10.60 4.91
CA ASP A 110 -24.84 11.74 5.61
C ASP A 110 -24.40 11.39 7.04
N THR A 111 -25.20 10.56 7.72
CA THR A 111 -24.87 10.08 9.06
C THR A 111 -23.66 9.15 9.02
N MET A 112 -23.52 8.31 7.98
CA MET A 112 -22.32 7.48 7.82
C MET A 112 -21.08 8.31 7.56
N VAL A 113 -21.18 9.34 6.72
CA VAL A 113 -20.07 10.28 6.48
C VAL A 113 -19.67 10.96 7.78
N THR A 114 -20.64 11.45 8.55
CA THR A 114 -20.40 12.07 9.86
C THR A 114 -19.72 11.12 10.83
N ASN A 115 -20.15 9.85 10.88
CA ASN A 115 -19.51 8.82 11.70
C ASN A 115 -18.10 8.49 11.22
N ALA A 116 -17.85 8.47 9.91
CA ALA A 116 -16.53 8.22 9.34
C ALA A 116 -15.56 9.38 9.65
N ILE A 117 -16.03 10.63 9.60
CA ILE A 117 -15.25 11.81 9.94
C ILE A 117 -14.90 11.81 11.44
N ASN A 118 -15.89 11.61 12.31
CA ASN A 118 -15.71 11.72 13.76
C ASN A 118 -15.18 10.45 14.43
N GLY A 119 -15.26 9.30 13.75
CA GLY A 119 -15.04 7.99 14.34
C GLY A 119 -16.27 7.47 15.07
N VAL A 120 -16.40 6.15 15.14
CA VAL A 120 -17.50 5.46 15.84
C VAL A 120 -17.06 4.09 16.33
N ASN A 121 -17.32 3.76 17.59
CA ASN A 121 -16.88 2.51 18.22
C ASN A 121 -15.35 2.31 18.05
N ALA A 122 -14.94 1.22 17.37
CA ALA A 122 -13.54 0.91 17.07
C ALA A 122 -13.02 1.60 15.79
N MET A 123 -13.88 2.30 15.03
CA MET A 123 -13.47 3.02 13.82
C MET A 123 -12.82 4.36 14.22
N PRO A 124 -11.54 4.58 13.88
CA PRO A 124 -10.85 5.83 14.19
C PRO A 124 -11.42 7.00 13.38
N PRO A 125 -11.29 8.24 13.87
CA PRO A 125 -11.66 9.43 13.11
C PRO A 125 -10.99 9.46 11.74
N ARG A 126 -11.76 9.84 10.71
CA ARG A 126 -11.36 9.89 9.30
C ARG A 126 -10.85 8.57 8.72
N GLY A 127 -11.11 7.43 9.39
CA GLY A 127 -10.64 6.12 8.93
C GLY A 127 -9.12 6.04 8.73
N MET A 128 -8.34 6.75 9.56
CA MET A 128 -6.88 6.94 9.47
C MET A 128 -6.37 7.83 8.33
N CYS A 129 -7.24 8.36 7.46
CA CYS A 129 -6.84 9.31 6.42
C CYS A 129 -6.77 10.74 6.96
N THR A 130 -5.61 11.13 7.50
CA THR A 130 -5.40 12.47 8.08
C THR A 130 -5.32 13.60 7.05
N THR A 131 -5.10 13.28 5.78
CA THR A 131 -4.99 14.23 4.66
C THR A 131 -6.25 14.31 3.81
N CYS A 132 -7.21 13.40 4.00
CA CYS A 132 -8.49 13.45 3.28
C CYS A 132 -9.25 14.72 3.66
N SER A 133 -9.93 15.36 2.70
CA SER A 133 -11.00 16.34 3.00
C SER A 133 -12.30 15.61 3.37
N ASP A 134 -13.33 16.33 3.78
CA ASP A 134 -14.62 15.71 4.12
C ASP A 134 -15.31 15.14 2.86
N GLU A 135 -15.09 15.75 1.71
CA GLU A 135 -15.52 15.23 0.40
C GLU A 135 -14.83 13.91 0.08
N ASN A 136 -13.52 13.79 0.30
CA ASN A 136 -12.78 12.55 0.11
C ASN A 136 -13.30 11.43 1.04
N ILE A 137 -13.69 11.77 2.28
CA ILE A 137 -14.31 10.80 3.20
C ILE A 137 -15.68 10.37 2.67
N ALA A 138 -16.50 11.29 2.16
CA ALA A 138 -17.79 10.94 1.55
C ALA A 138 -17.61 9.99 0.36
N GLU A 139 -16.61 10.23 -0.48
CA GLU A 139 -16.29 9.36 -1.62
C GLU A 139 -15.83 7.96 -1.18
N LEU A 140 -15.01 7.86 -0.13
CA LEU A 140 -14.64 6.58 0.48
C LEU A 140 -15.86 5.84 1.05
N VAL A 141 -16.83 6.55 1.64
CA VAL A 141 -18.08 5.94 2.13
C VAL A 141 -18.96 5.43 0.98
N ARG A 142 -19.06 6.18 -0.13
CA ARG A 142 -19.74 5.67 -1.35
C ARG A 142 -19.08 4.41 -1.85
N TYR A 143 -17.76 4.48 -2.03
CA TYR A 143 -16.95 3.35 -2.49
C TYR A 143 -17.17 2.13 -1.59
N LEU A 144 -17.11 2.28 -0.27
CA LEU A 144 -17.33 1.21 0.71
C LEU A 144 -18.72 0.58 0.65
N SER A 145 -19.73 1.42 0.53
CA SER A 145 -21.14 1.01 0.64
C SER A 145 -21.75 0.54 -0.68
N GLY A 146 -21.01 0.65 -1.79
CA GLY A 146 -21.50 0.30 -3.12
C GLY A 146 -22.57 1.25 -3.64
N THR A 147 -22.71 2.44 -3.03
CA THR A 147 -23.57 3.51 -3.52
C THR A 147 -22.82 4.31 -4.59
N GLU A 148 -22.61 3.65 -5.71
CA GLU A 148 -22.12 4.27 -6.94
C GLU A 148 -23.34 4.83 -7.69
N GLU A 149 -23.26 6.08 -8.14
CA GLU A 149 -24.19 6.66 -9.13
C GLU A 149 -23.79 6.25 -10.55
#